data_AF-A0A955SV37-F1
#
_entry.id   AF-A0A955SV37-F1
#
_cell.length_a   1.000
_cell.length_b   1.000
_cell.length_c   1.000
_cell.angle_alpha   90.00
_cell.angle_beta   90.00
_cell.angle_gamma   90.00
#
_symmetry.space_group_name_H-M   'P 1'
#
loop_
_entity.id
_entity.type
_entity.pdbx_description
1 polymer ?
#
loop_
_entity_poly.entity_id
_entity_poly.type
_entity_poly.pdbx_seq_one_letter_code
_entity_poly.pdbx_strand_id
1 'polypeptide(L)'
;MTDSTQSMRVLMLHPHDVRYYPWTVRIVKLAEELAKRGHEVKVAYIEHKRAEEPDFPPLREIPEGTVEYVGLRSRDKQTHKNIRSVVDLARDVDIIHFQKCFASAFIPALWASWVHKKPLHYDWDDNETLILKEILGLPVGFASQARFFEKRVPDYVDTISVASDGLWEVCARLGFPEDRMVKV
;
A
#
# COMPACT_ATOMS: atom_id res chain seq x y z
N MET A 1 -12.32 -28.03 -15.40
CA MET A 1 -13.35 -27.02 -15.10
C MET A 1 -12.61 -25.72 -14.88
N THR A 2 -12.76 -24.78 -15.81
CA THR A 2 -12.12 -23.47 -15.78
C THR A 2 -12.71 -22.66 -14.64
N ASP A 3 -11.93 -22.45 -13.60
CA ASP A 3 -12.22 -21.45 -12.58
C ASP A 3 -12.11 -20.09 -13.28
N SER A 4 -13.25 -19.56 -13.73
CA SER A 4 -13.29 -18.22 -14.31
C SER A 4 -13.11 -17.25 -13.14
N THR A 5 -11.86 -17.01 -12.75
CA THR A 5 -11.54 -15.94 -11.81
C THR A 5 -12.17 -14.68 -12.38
N GLN A 6 -13.17 -14.14 -11.69
CA GLN A 6 -13.84 -12.93 -12.13
C GLN A 6 -12.77 -11.84 -12.27
N SER A 7 -12.69 -11.20 -13.43
CA SER A 7 -11.79 -10.07 -13.62
C SER A 7 -12.19 -8.98 -12.62
N MET A 8 -11.19 -8.42 -11.94
CA MET A 8 -11.38 -7.41 -10.88
C MET A 8 -10.53 -6.19 -11.21
N ARG A 9 -11.01 -5.02 -10.80
CA ARG A 9 -10.29 -3.75 -10.87
C ARG A 9 -9.69 -3.46 -9.50
N VAL A 10 -8.37 -3.44 -9.41
CA VAL A 10 -7.61 -3.33 -8.17
C VAL A 10 -6.85 -2.01 -8.16
N LEU A 11 -7.09 -1.17 -7.15
CA LEU A 11 -6.23 -0.02 -6.86
C LEU A 11 -5.26 -0.39 -5.75
N MET A 12 -3.97 -0.41 -6.05
CA MET A 12 -2.89 -0.66 -5.10
C MET A 12 -2.18 0.64 -4.74
N LEU A 13 -1.96 0.88 -3.45
CA LEU A 13 -1.35 2.10 -2.94
C LEU A 13 -0.03 1.79 -2.22
N HIS A 14 1.04 2.50 -2.60
CA HIS A 14 2.34 2.40 -1.95
C HIS A 14 2.85 3.77 -1.45
N PRO A 15 3.42 3.87 -0.25
CA PRO A 15 3.86 5.14 0.32
C PRO A 15 5.20 5.66 -0.23
N HIS A 16 5.83 4.95 -1.16
CA HIS A 16 7.13 5.30 -1.73
C HIS A 16 7.20 5.06 -3.24
N ASP A 17 8.07 5.80 -3.91
CA ASP A 17 8.28 5.76 -5.36
C ASP A 17 8.86 4.40 -5.82
N VAL A 18 8.16 3.76 -6.76
CA VAL A 18 8.49 2.42 -7.26
C VAL A 18 9.83 2.35 -8.00
N ARG A 19 10.36 3.50 -8.44
CA ARG A 19 11.64 3.59 -9.17
C ARG A 19 12.84 3.62 -8.23
N TYR A 20 12.69 4.24 -7.06
CA TYR A 20 13.83 4.65 -6.22
C TYR A 20 14.05 3.76 -4.99
N TYR A 21 13.02 3.05 -4.53
CA TYR A 21 13.10 2.34 -3.25
C TYR A 21 13.04 0.82 -3.43
N PRO A 22 14.00 0.05 -2.87
CA PRO A 22 14.12 -1.39 -3.15
C PRO A 22 12.92 -2.20 -2.63
N TRP A 23 12.36 -1.80 -1.48
CA TRP A 23 11.19 -2.44 -0.85
C TRP A 23 9.89 -2.32 -1.66
N THR A 24 9.88 -1.58 -2.77
CA THR A 24 8.73 -1.52 -3.69
C THR A 24 8.64 -2.74 -4.61
N VAL A 25 9.65 -3.63 -4.61
CA VAL A 25 9.64 -4.83 -5.47
C VAL A 25 8.41 -5.71 -5.23
N ARG A 26 7.96 -5.82 -3.97
CA ARG A 26 6.80 -6.64 -3.60
C ARG A 26 5.53 -6.15 -4.26
N ILE A 27 5.18 -4.86 -4.12
CA ILE A 27 3.95 -4.34 -4.71
C ILE A 27 3.98 -4.40 -6.24
N VAL A 28 5.14 -4.16 -6.85
CA VAL A 28 5.33 -4.28 -8.30
C VAL A 28 5.08 -5.72 -8.75
N LYS A 29 5.70 -6.71 -8.09
CA LYS A 29 5.51 -8.13 -8.46
C LYS A 29 4.09 -8.61 -8.20
N LEU A 30 3.48 -8.18 -7.10
CA LEU A 30 2.09 -8.51 -6.82
C LEU A 30 1.15 -7.95 -7.89
N ALA A 31 1.36 -6.69 -8.30
CA ALA A 31 0.58 -6.06 -9.37
C ALA A 31 0.74 -6.79 -10.71
N GLU A 32 1.97 -7.13 -11.10
CA GLU A 32 2.25 -7.90 -12.32
C GLU A 32 1.56 -9.28 -12.29
N GLU A 33 1.60 -10.00 -11.17
CA GLU A 33 0.95 -11.31 -11.05
C GLU A 33 -0.58 -11.22 -11.07
N LEU A 34 -1.17 -10.20 -10.44
CA LEU A 34 -2.61 -9.93 -10.53
C LEU A 34 -3.01 -9.62 -11.98
N ALA A 35 -2.23 -8.80 -12.67
CA ALA A 35 -2.52 -8.45 -14.06
C ALA A 35 -2.38 -9.67 -15.00
N LYS A 36 -1.38 -10.54 -14.78
CA LYS A 36 -1.25 -11.82 -15.50
C LYS A 36 -2.45 -12.76 -15.31
N ARG A 37 -3.12 -12.67 -14.16
CA ARG A 37 -4.35 -13.42 -13.86
C ARG A 37 -5.62 -12.80 -14.46
N GLY A 38 -5.48 -11.72 -15.24
CA GLY A 38 -6.59 -11.08 -15.94
C GLY A 38 -7.33 -10.01 -15.13
N HIS A 39 -6.75 -9.55 -14.01
CA HIS A 39 -7.25 -8.40 -13.28
C HIS A 39 -6.74 -7.09 -13.89
N GLU A 40 -7.54 -6.03 -13.80
CA GLU A 40 -7.11 -4.67 -14.14
C GLU A 40 -6.47 -4.04 -12.91
N VAL A 41 -5.19 -3.67 -13.00
CA VAL A 41 -4.43 -3.23 -11.82
C VAL A 41 -3.87 -1.83 -12.03
N LYS A 42 -4.14 -0.95 -11.06
CA LYS A 42 -3.52 0.37 -10.96
C LYS A 42 -2.65 0.43 -9.71
N VAL A 43 -1.38 0.82 -9.84
CA VAL A 43 -0.47 1.05 -8.71
C VAL A 43 -0.24 2.55 -8.58
N ALA A 44 -0.84 3.17 -7.56
CA ALA A 44 -0.55 4.55 -7.21
C ALA A 44 0.53 4.63 -6.14
N TYR A 45 1.55 5.46 -6.35
CA TYR A 45 2.71 5.56 -5.45
C TYR A 45 3.09 7.01 -5.20
N ILE A 46 3.62 7.31 -4.01
CA ILE A 46 4.10 8.66 -3.69
C ILE A 46 5.44 8.92 -4.38
N GLU A 47 5.50 9.92 -5.24
CA GLU A 47 6.72 10.29 -5.96
C GLU A 47 7.84 10.74 -5.03
N HIS A 48 9.07 10.46 -5.47
CA HIS A 48 10.27 10.91 -4.78
C HIS A 48 10.25 12.43 -4.63
N LYS A 49 10.63 12.93 -3.44
CA LYS A 49 10.57 14.36 -3.11
C LYS A 49 11.31 15.25 -4.11
N ARG A 50 12.42 14.74 -4.63
CA ARG A 50 13.22 15.38 -5.69
C ARG A 50 13.16 14.52 -6.96
N ALA A 51 11.98 14.23 -7.48
CA ALA A 51 11.88 13.43 -8.72
C ALA A 51 12.55 14.13 -9.92
N GLU A 52 12.60 15.48 -9.90
CA GLU A 52 13.25 16.30 -10.95
C GLU A 52 14.78 16.36 -10.77
N GLU A 53 15.29 16.26 -9.53
CA GLU A 53 16.73 16.29 -9.20
C GLU A 53 17.05 15.28 -8.07
N PRO A 54 17.01 13.97 -8.34
CA PRO A 54 17.09 12.96 -7.31
C PRO A 54 18.51 12.88 -6.71
N ASP A 55 18.57 12.58 -5.41
CA ASP A 55 19.84 12.45 -4.68
C ASP A 55 20.66 11.22 -5.14
N PHE A 56 20.03 10.29 -5.86
CA PHE A 56 20.60 9.05 -6.38
C PHE A 56 19.82 8.60 -7.64
N PRO A 57 20.45 7.85 -8.56
CA PRO A 57 19.76 7.37 -9.76
C PRO A 57 18.61 6.41 -9.40
N PRO A 58 17.58 6.29 -10.26
CA PRO A 58 16.53 5.30 -10.07
C PRO A 58 17.14 3.89 -10.05
N LEU A 59 16.61 3.03 -9.19
CA LEU A 59 16.98 1.61 -9.11
C LEU A 59 16.38 0.79 -10.26
N ARG A 60 15.30 1.30 -10.87
CA ARG A 60 14.58 0.67 -11.97
C ARG A 60 13.71 1.68 -12.71
N GLU A 61 13.38 1.35 -13.95
CA GLU A 61 12.29 1.98 -14.69
C GLU A 61 10.92 1.46 -14.23
N ILE A 62 9.87 2.20 -14.55
CA ILE A 62 8.50 1.71 -14.38
C ILE A 62 8.29 0.56 -15.37
N PRO A 63 7.82 -0.63 -14.92
CA PRO A 63 7.55 -1.73 -15.83
C PRO A 63 6.51 -1.35 -16.87
N GLU A 64 6.80 -1.61 -18.14
CA GLU A 64 5.81 -1.56 -19.21
C GLU A 64 4.88 -2.77 -19.12
N GLY A 65 3.61 -2.61 -19.48
CA GLY A 65 2.68 -3.73 -19.55
C GLY A 65 1.24 -3.35 -19.21
N THR A 66 0.51 -4.30 -18.64
CA THR A 66 -0.92 -4.22 -18.33
C THR A 66 -1.23 -3.55 -16.98
N VAL A 67 -0.20 -3.25 -16.18
CA VAL A 67 -0.34 -2.51 -14.92
C VAL A 67 -0.22 -1.02 -15.20
N GLU A 68 -1.21 -0.24 -14.78
CA GLU A 68 -1.14 1.22 -14.85
C GLU A 68 -0.43 1.76 -13.60
N TYR A 69 0.65 2.51 -13.78
CA TYR A 69 1.40 3.13 -12.69
C TYR A 69 1.06 4.62 -12.60
N VAL A 70 0.65 5.08 -11.42
CA VAL A 70 0.17 6.46 -11.20
C VAL A 70 1.01 7.17 -10.13
N GLY A 71 1.78 8.17 -10.54
CA GLY A 71 2.51 9.03 -9.62
C GLY A 71 1.57 9.93 -8.80
N LEU A 72 1.63 9.81 -7.47
CA LEU A 72 1.02 10.72 -6.51
C LEU A 72 2.05 11.73 -6.03
N ARG A 73 1.58 12.90 -5.60
CA ARG A 73 2.47 14.02 -5.26
C ARG A 73 3.31 13.69 -4.03
N SER A 74 4.54 14.20 -4.02
CA SER A 74 5.47 13.98 -2.90
C SER A 74 4.89 14.45 -1.54
N ARG A 75 5.36 13.79 -0.48
CA ARG A 75 4.78 13.82 0.89
C ARG A 75 4.76 15.21 1.54
N ASP A 76 5.55 16.16 1.05
CA ASP A 76 5.95 17.36 1.77
C ASP A 76 4.89 18.46 1.97
N LYS A 77 3.64 18.29 1.51
CA LYS A 77 2.50 19.19 1.83
C LYS A 77 1.15 18.80 1.18
N GLN A 78 1.08 17.67 0.47
CA GLN A 78 -0.03 17.42 -0.47
C GLN A 78 -0.93 16.24 -0.10
N THR A 79 -0.99 15.84 1.19
CA THR A 79 -1.85 14.74 1.66
C THR A 79 -3.31 14.91 1.24
N HIS A 80 -3.87 16.11 1.36
CA HIS A 80 -5.26 16.40 0.95
C HIS A 80 -5.48 16.24 -0.57
N LYS A 81 -4.52 16.65 -1.39
CA LYS A 81 -4.57 16.46 -2.85
C LYS A 81 -4.42 14.99 -3.23
N ASN A 82 -3.55 14.26 -2.53
CA ASN A 82 -3.40 12.83 -2.74
C ASN A 82 -4.65 12.06 -2.29
N ILE A 83 -5.31 12.46 -1.20
CA ILE A 83 -6.63 11.92 -0.81
C ILE A 83 -7.61 12.10 -1.97
N ARG A 84 -7.74 13.33 -2.50
CA ARG A 84 -8.64 13.58 -3.64
C ARG A 84 -8.30 12.72 -4.86
N SER A 85 -7.03 12.67 -5.25
CA SER A 85 -6.57 11.87 -6.39
C SER A 85 -6.86 10.38 -6.18
N VAL A 86 -6.63 9.84 -4.98
CA VAL A 86 -6.91 8.43 -4.66
C VAL A 86 -8.40 8.13 -4.63
N VAL A 87 -9.22 9.04 -4.08
CA VAL A 87 -10.68 8.94 -4.14
C VAL A 87 -11.15 8.87 -5.60
N ASP A 88 -10.69 9.79 -6.45
CA ASP A 88 -11.07 9.79 -7.87
C ASP A 88 -10.63 8.50 -8.59
N LEU A 89 -9.42 7.99 -8.31
CA LEU A 89 -8.93 6.72 -8.86
C LEU A 89 -9.76 5.50 -8.39
N ALA A 90 -10.31 5.53 -7.18
CA ALA A 90 -11.06 4.43 -6.59
C ALA A 90 -12.53 4.35 -7.04
N ARG A 91 -13.00 5.27 -7.87
CA ARG A 91 -14.40 5.33 -8.32
C ARG A 91 -14.86 4.02 -8.95
N ASP A 92 -14.05 3.51 -9.87
CA ASP A 92 -14.37 2.37 -10.73
C ASP A 92 -13.53 1.14 -10.39
N VAL A 93 -13.14 0.98 -9.12
CA VAL A 93 -12.38 -0.20 -8.67
C VAL A 93 -13.27 -1.11 -7.83
N ASP A 94 -12.93 -2.39 -7.76
CA ASP A 94 -13.66 -3.39 -6.99
C ASP A 94 -13.04 -3.59 -5.61
N ILE A 95 -11.74 -3.33 -5.46
CA ILE A 95 -11.01 -3.38 -4.18
C ILE A 95 -9.88 -2.36 -4.14
N ILE A 96 -9.63 -1.83 -2.94
CA ILE A 96 -8.49 -0.97 -2.63
C ILE A 96 -7.50 -1.76 -1.78
N HIS A 97 -6.28 -1.90 -2.26
CA HIS A 97 -5.15 -2.52 -1.59
C HIS A 97 -4.17 -1.43 -1.19
N PHE A 98 -3.63 -1.46 0.03
CA PHE A 98 -2.47 -0.63 0.35
C PHE A 98 -1.42 -1.44 1.10
N GLN A 99 -0.16 -1.10 0.86
CA GLN A 99 0.98 -1.74 1.51
C GLN A 99 1.64 -0.77 2.49
N LYS A 100 2.09 -1.32 3.63
CA LYS A 100 2.73 -0.60 4.75
C LYS A 100 1.77 0.32 5.51
N CYS A 101 1.97 0.47 6.82
CA CYS A 101 1.04 1.20 7.69
C CYS A 101 1.21 2.73 7.66
N PHE A 102 1.94 3.29 6.68
CA PHE A 102 2.21 4.72 6.65
C PHE A 102 0.95 5.54 6.33
N ALA A 103 0.75 6.63 7.06
CA ALA A 103 -0.35 7.58 6.85
C ALA A 103 -0.52 8.03 5.40
N SER A 104 0.57 8.18 4.65
CA SER A 104 0.56 8.62 3.26
C SER A 104 -0.13 7.65 2.30
N ALA A 105 -0.21 6.36 2.63
CA ALA A 105 -0.97 5.36 1.89
C ALA A 105 -2.30 5.06 2.60
N PHE A 106 -2.26 4.81 3.90
CA PHE A 106 -3.43 4.42 4.69
C PHE A 106 -4.55 5.47 4.68
N ILE A 107 -4.25 6.75 4.92
CA ILE A 107 -5.30 7.79 5.01
C ILE A 107 -6.03 7.96 3.67
N PRO A 108 -5.35 8.14 2.51
CA PRO A 108 -6.03 8.16 1.22
C PRO A 108 -6.85 6.90 0.94
N ALA A 109 -6.32 5.71 1.28
CA ALA A 109 -7.02 4.44 1.09
C ALA A 109 -8.32 4.37 1.88
N LEU A 110 -8.25 4.72 3.17
CA LEU A 110 -9.39 4.75 4.08
C LEU A 110 -10.48 5.71 3.58
N TRP A 111 -10.10 6.91 3.17
CA TRP A 111 -11.05 7.89 2.63
C TRP A 111 -11.71 7.41 1.34
N ALA A 112 -10.93 6.83 0.42
CA ALA A 112 -11.46 6.29 -0.82
C ALA A 112 -12.41 5.10 -0.59
N SER A 113 -12.04 4.19 0.31
CA SER A 113 -12.90 3.08 0.74
C SER A 113 -14.22 3.60 1.32
N TRP A 114 -14.15 4.58 2.22
CA TRP A 114 -15.33 5.17 2.84
C TRP A 114 -16.26 5.88 1.84
N VAL A 115 -15.71 6.70 0.94
CA VAL A 115 -16.48 7.44 -0.07
C VAL A 115 -17.16 6.51 -1.07
N HIS A 116 -16.42 5.51 -1.59
CA HIS A 116 -16.91 4.63 -2.64
C HIS A 116 -17.46 3.30 -2.15
N LYS A 117 -17.48 3.08 -0.83
CA LYS A 117 -17.90 1.84 -0.17
C LYS A 117 -17.19 0.62 -0.75
N LYS A 118 -15.88 0.74 -0.95
CA LYS A 118 -15.04 -0.32 -1.52
C LYS A 118 -14.33 -1.10 -0.42
N PRO A 119 -14.20 -2.43 -0.53
CA PRO A 119 -13.43 -3.20 0.42
C PRO A 119 -11.97 -2.73 0.43
N LEU A 120 -11.41 -2.67 1.64
CA LEU A 120 -10.07 -2.21 1.92
C LEU A 120 -9.21 -3.38 2.41
N HIS A 121 -8.16 -3.69 1.65
CA HIS A 121 -7.18 -4.72 1.98
C HIS A 121 -5.86 -4.09 2.43
N TYR A 122 -5.32 -4.58 3.54
CA TYR A 122 -4.00 -4.20 4.02
C TYR A 122 -2.97 -5.30 3.81
N ASP A 123 -1.92 -5.01 3.05
CA ASP A 123 -0.74 -5.88 2.90
C ASP A 123 0.35 -5.48 3.89
N TRP A 124 0.44 -6.28 4.95
CA TRP A 124 1.36 -6.11 6.06
C TRP A 124 2.63 -6.93 5.82
N ASP A 125 3.59 -6.28 5.17
CA ASP A 125 4.87 -6.88 4.78
C ASP A 125 5.92 -6.82 5.91
N ASP A 126 6.02 -5.67 6.59
CA ASP A 126 7.09 -5.39 7.53
C ASP A 126 6.59 -4.97 8.93
N ASN A 127 7.42 -5.21 9.95
CA ASN A 127 7.28 -4.52 11.23
C ASN A 127 7.92 -3.12 11.14
N GLU A 128 7.17 -2.18 10.58
CA GLU A 128 7.62 -0.80 10.37
C GLU A 128 8.08 -0.14 11.67
N THR A 129 7.40 -0.44 12.78
CA THR A 129 7.78 0.10 14.09
C THR A 129 9.18 -0.32 14.53
N LEU A 130 9.53 -1.60 14.34
CA LEU A 130 10.86 -2.11 14.68
C LEU A 130 11.91 -1.56 13.72
N ILE A 131 11.66 -1.58 12.41
CA ILE A 131 12.58 -1.04 11.41
C ILE A 131 12.91 0.42 11.72
N LEU A 132 11.91 1.25 11.97
CA LEU A 132 12.12 2.68 12.24
C LEU A 132 12.86 2.94 13.55
N LYS A 133 12.82 2.03 14.54
CA LYS A 133 13.62 2.20 15.77
C LYS A 133 15.11 1.99 15.54
N GLU A 134 15.48 1.21 14.53
CA GLU A 134 16.88 0.95 14.17
C GLU A 134 17.49 2.05 13.29
N ILE A 135 16.67 2.95 12.73
CA ILE A 135 17.15 4.04 11.87
C ILE A 135 17.56 5.25 12.71
N LEU A 136 18.85 5.61 12.62
CA LEU A 136 19.38 6.82 13.24
C LEU A 136 18.93 8.08 12.49
N GLY A 137 18.64 9.15 13.24
CA GLY A 137 18.35 10.48 12.67
C GLY A 137 16.91 10.70 12.19
N LEU A 138 15.98 9.79 12.51
CA LEU A 138 14.56 10.02 12.22
C LEU A 138 13.99 11.19 13.04
N PRO A 139 13.00 11.92 12.48
CA PRO A 139 12.26 12.92 13.23
C PRO A 139 11.61 12.35 14.49
N VAL A 140 11.61 13.14 15.56
CA VAL A 140 10.97 12.78 16.83
C VAL A 140 9.51 12.42 16.59
N GLY A 141 9.08 11.26 17.12
CA GLY A 141 7.70 10.79 17.03
C GLY A 141 7.35 10.03 15.75
N PHE A 142 8.26 9.91 14.77
CA PHE A 142 7.98 9.16 13.54
C PHE A 142 7.75 7.66 13.80
N ALA A 143 8.60 7.03 14.63
CA ALA A 143 8.39 5.65 15.07
C ALA A 143 7.12 5.48 15.93
N SER A 144 6.78 6.48 16.75
CA SER A 144 5.53 6.47 17.54
C SER A 144 4.30 6.56 16.64
N GLN A 145 4.36 7.35 15.57
CA GLN A 145 3.31 7.43 14.57
C GLN A 145 3.14 6.10 13.83
N ALA A 146 4.24 5.48 13.37
CA ALA A 146 4.18 4.17 12.74
C ALA A 146 3.55 3.13 13.68
N ARG A 147 3.99 3.09 14.95
CA ARG A 147 3.40 2.23 15.99
C ARG A 147 1.91 2.46 16.19
N PHE A 148 1.47 3.71 16.13
CA PHE A 148 0.06 4.04 16.23
C PHE A 148 -0.71 3.44 15.06
N PHE A 149 -0.27 3.67 13.81
CA PHE A 149 -0.97 3.14 12.65
C PHE A 149 -0.90 1.62 12.57
N GLU A 150 0.25 1.01 12.84
CA GLU A 150 0.44 -0.45 12.84
C GLU A 150 -0.57 -1.16 13.76
N LYS A 151 -0.92 -0.54 14.89
CA LYS A 151 -1.95 -1.07 15.81
C LYS A 151 -3.38 -0.77 15.40
N ARG A 152 -3.62 0.32 14.69
CA ARG A 152 -4.96 0.85 14.43
C ARG A 152 -5.49 0.50 13.05
N VAL A 153 -4.62 0.34 12.06
CA VAL A 153 -5.00 -0.06 10.72
C VAL A 153 -5.93 -1.29 10.70
N PRO A 154 -5.67 -2.36 11.49
CA PRO A 154 -6.56 -3.52 11.53
C PRO A 154 -8.02 -3.21 11.90
N ASP A 155 -8.29 -2.12 12.63
CA ASP A 155 -9.65 -1.70 13.00
C ASP A 155 -10.47 -1.19 11.80
N TYR A 156 -9.81 -0.85 10.68
CA TYR A 156 -10.40 -0.12 9.56
C TYR A 156 -10.43 -0.88 8.24
N VAL A 157 -9.92 -2.11 8.21
CA VAL A 157 -9.73 -2.88 6.97
C VAL A 157 -10.61 -4.12 6.97
N ASP A 158 -11.03 -4.54 5.79
CA ASP A 158 -11.90 -5.71 5.62
C ASP A 158 -11.10 -7.01 5.64
N THR A 159 -9.88 -6.98 5.10
CA THR A 159 -8.98 -8.13 5.02
C THR A 159 -7.53 -7.71 5.18
N ILE A 160 -6.68 -8.63 5.66
CA ILE A 160 -5.25 -8.41 5.85
C ILE A 160 -4.47 -9.56 5.20
N SER A 161 -3.39 -9.23 4.49
CA SER A 161 -2.35 -10.19 4.17
C SER A 161 -1.10 -9.94 5.01
N VAL A 162 -0.44 -11.00 5.47
CA VAL A 162 0.75 -10.93 6.31
C VAL A 162 1.89 -11.73 5.71
N ALA A 163 3.11 -11.17 5.72
CA ALA A 163 4.30 -11.81 5.17
C ALA A 163 5.01 -12.81 6.12
N SER A 164 4.58 -12.92 7.39
CA SER A 164 5.22 -13.81 8.36
C SER A 164 4.29 -14.28 9.47
N ASP A 165 4.67 -15.38 10.14
CA ASP A 165 3.97 -15.88 11.33
C ASP A 165 3.99 -14.87 12.47
N GLY A 166 5.07 -14.10 12.63
CA GLY A 166 5.14 -13.06 13.64
C GLY A 166 4.10 -11.96 13.43
N LEU A 167 3.84 -11.56 12.18
CA LEU A 167 2.79 -10.60 11.85
C LEU A 167 1.39 -11.21 11.97
N TRP A 168 1.23 -12.50 11.63
CA TRP A 168 0.01 -13.25 11.88
C TRP A 168 -0.37 -13.20 13.37
N GLU A 169 0.58 -13.54 14.26
CA GLU A 169 0.38 -13.48 15.71
C GLU A 169 0.05 -12.06 16.20
N VAL A 170 0.64 -11.02 15.61
CA VAL A 170 0.29 -9.63 15.92
C VAL A 170 -1.18 -9.36 15.57
N CYS A 171 -1.63 -9.72 14.37
CA CYS A 171 -3.02 -9.54 13.95
C CYS A 171 -4.00 -10.30 14.87
N ALA A 172 -3.69 -11.56 15.18
CA ALA A 172 -4.48 -12.38 16.09
C ALA A 172 -4.57 -11.75 17.50
N ARG A 173 -3.45 -11.24 18.05
CA ARG A 173 -3.43 -10.53 19.34
C ARG A 173 -4.22 -9.22 19.32
N LEU A 174 -4.30 -8.56 18.17
CA LEU A 174 -5.15 -7.38 17.99
C LEU A 174 -6.63 -7.73 17.81
N GLY A 175 -6.98 -9.03 17.75
CA GLY A 175 -8.35 -9.51 17.62
C GLY A 175 -8.87 -9.45 16.18
N PHE A 176 -7.99 -9.36 15.18
CA PHE A 176 -8.43 -9.41 13.79
C PHE A 176 -8.88 -10.84 13.42
N PRO A 177 -10.05 -11.05 12.79
CA PRO A 177 -10.58 -12.38 12.50
C PRO A 177 -9.72 -13.16 11.51
N GLU A 178 -9.39 -14.41 11.87
CA GLU A 178 -8.50 -15.27 11.10
C GLU A 178 -9.05 -15.61 9.70
N ASP A 179 -10.38 -15.71 9.54
CA ASP A 179 -11.04 -15.96 8.26
C ASP A 179 -10.91 -14.79 7.26
N ARG A 180 -10.46 -13.62 7.75
CA ARG A 180 -10.20 -12.43 6.95
C ARG A 180 -8.69 -12.16 6.79
N MET A 181 -7.86 -13.09 7.25
CA MET A 181 -6.40 -13.03 7.14
C MET A 181 -5.89 -14.01 6.08
N VAL A 182 -4.83 -13.61 5.37
CA VAL A 182 -4.13 -14.45 4.43
C VAL A 182 -2.63 -14.38 4.69
N LYS A 183 -1.96 -15.51 4.77
CA LYS A 183 -0.49 -15.57 4.81
C LYS A 183 0.05 -15.67 3.38
N VAL A 184 1.01 -14.83 3.04
CA VAL A 184 1.56 -14.65 1.68
C VAL A 184 3.07 -14.73 1.66
#